data_AF-A0A957KYW7-F1
#
_entry.id   AF-A0A957KYW7-F1
#
_cell.length_a   1.000
_cell.length_b   1.000
_cell.length_c   1.000
_cell.angle_alpha   90.00
_cell.angle_beta   90.00
_cell.angle_gamma   90.00
#
_symmetry.space_group_name_H-M   'P 1'
#
loop_
_entity.id
_entity.type
_entity.pdbx_description
1 polymer ?
#
loop_
_entity_poly.entity_id
_entity_poly.type
_entity_poly.pdbx_seq_one_letter_code
_entity_poly.pdbx_strand_id
1 'polypeptide(L)'
;MLLEADKRLSQSLIWQIQRDYFLKTGMAAWQADVVPHEISCNPYIARSYGRLILAYLRDWLAAGLDVTEPIYVVELGAGSGRL
;
A
#
# COMPACT_ATOMS: atom_id res chain seq x y z
N MET A 1 1.53 -32.42 0.66
CA MET A 1 0.45 -32.24 -0.35
C MET A 1 0.73 -30.95 -1.08
N LEU A 2 0.90 -30.99 -2.40
CA LEU A 2 1.07 -29.79 -3.22
C LEU A 2 -0.31 -29.34 -3.71
N LEU A 3 -0.70 -28.09 -3.44
CA LEU A 3 -2.02 -27.57 -3.79
C LEU A 3 -2.11 -27.24 -5.28
N GLU A 4 -1.08 -26.58 -5.83
CA GLU A 4 -0.87 -26.33 -7.27
C GLU A 4 0.63 -26.17 -7.57
N ALA A 5 1.05 -26.49 -8.79
CA ALA A 5 2.43 -26.32 -9.27
C ALA A 5 2.49 -25.33 -10.44
N ASP A 6 3.61 -24.61 -10.56
CA ASP A 6 4.06 -23.89 -11.77
C ASP A 6 3.06 -22.93 -12.42
N LYS A 7 2.46 -22.04 -11.61
CA LYS A 7 1.59 -20.96 -12.08
C LYS A 7 2.03 -19.60 -11.55
N ARG A 8 1.70 -18.55 -12.30
CA ARG A 8 1.80 -17.17 -11.79
C ARG A 8 0.91 -17.05 -10.55
N LEU A 9 1.38 -16.33 -9.52
CA LEU A 9 0.60 -16.11 -8.30
C LEU A 9 -0.81 -15.61 -8.62
N SER A 10 -0.94 -14.63 -9.51
CA SER A 10 -2.24 -14.05 -9.93
C SER A 10 -3.22 -15.02 -10.60
N GLN A 11 -2.77 -16.22 -10.97
CA GLN A 11 -3.57 -17.28 -11.60
C GLN A 11 -3.73 -18.51 -10.68
N SER A 12 -3.19 -18.44 -9.47
CA SER A 12 -3.22 -19.55 -8.52
C SER A 12 -4.48 -19.53 -7.64
N LEU A 13 -4.83 -20.69 -7.11
CA LEU A 13 -5.89 -20.89 -6.15
C LEU A 13 -5.66 -20.06 -4.89
N ILE A 14 -4.42 -19.94 -4.41
CA ILE A 14 -4.13 -19.13 -3.21
C ILE A 14 -4.44 -17.65 -3.44
N TRP A 15 -4.18 -17.13 -4.64
CA TRP A 15 -4.56 -15.77 -5.01
C TRP A 15 -6.07 -15.59 -5.06
N GLN A 16 -6.80 -16.56 -5.61
CA GLN A 16 -8.25 -16.53 -5.63
C GLN A 16 -8.82 -16.56 -4.20
N ILE A 17 -8.33 -17.46 -3.34
CA ILE A 17 -8.74 -17.53 -1.93
C ILE A 17 -8.50 -16.20 -1.21
N GLN A 18 -7.31 -15.62 -1.36
CA GLN A 18 -6.98 -14.33 -0.76
C GLN A 18 -7.92 -13.22 -1.27
N ARG A 19 -8.12 -13.15 -2.59
CA ARG A 19 -9.00 -12.16 -3.21
C ARG A 19 -10.43 -12.30 -2.72
N ASP A 20 -10.98 -13.51 -2.69
CA ASP A 20 -12.34 -13.79 -2.24
C ASP A 20 -12.52 -13.40 -0.77
N TYR A 21 -11.52 -13.67 0.07
CA TYR A 21 -11.52 -13.24 1.46
C TYR A 21 -11.61 -11.70 1.59
N PHE A 22 -10.74 -10.95 0.90
CA PHE A 22 -10.73 -9.49 1.01
C PHE A 22 -11.95 -8.83 0.34
N LEU A 23 -12.49 -9.42 -0.75
CA LEU A 23 -13.74 -8.96 -1.36
C LEU A 23 -14.94 -9.18 -0.43
N LYS A 24 -14.98 -10.32 0.27
CA LYS A 24 -16.08 -10.65 1.19
C LYS A 24 -16.00 -9.85 2.50
N THR A 25 -14.81 -9.76 3.09
CA THR A 25 -14.61 -9.13 4.40
C THR A 25 -14.55 -7.60 4.28
N GLY A 26 -14.08 -7.07 3.14
CA GLY A 26 -14.02 -5.64 2.86
C GLY A 26 -13.28 -4.87 3.95
N MET A 27 -13.83 -3.71 4.33
CA MET A 27 -13.25 -2.86 5.38
C MET A 27 -13.17 -3.52 6.75
N ALA A 28 -14.03 -4.50 7.04
CA ALA A 28 -14.04 -5.18 8.34
C ALA A 28 -12.74 -5.96 8.60
N ALA A 29 -12.03 -6.36 7.54
CA ALA A 29 -10.74 -7.05 7.65
C ALA A 29 -9.68 -6.20 8.39
N TRP A 30 -9.82 -4.87 8.30
CA TRP A 30 -8.87 -3.89 8.85
C TRP A 30 -9.32 -3.29 10.18
N GLN A 31 -10.59 -3.45 10.57
CA GLN A 31 -11.16 -2.85 11.79
C GLN A 31 -11.10 -3.76 13.02
N ALA A 32 -11.04 -5.08 12.81
CA ALA A 32 -11.13 -6.07 13.87
C ALA A 32 -9.77 -6.70 14.25
N ASP A 33 -8.64 -6.08 13.86
CA ASP A 33 -7.27 -6.62 14.00
C ASP A 33 -7.07 -8.05 13.44
N VAL A 34 -7.99 -8.51 12.58
CA VAL A 34 -7.93 -9.83 11.96
C VAL A 34 -6.75 -9.92 10.99
N VAL A 35 -6.47 -8.82 10.29
CA VAL A 35 -5.28 -8.68 9.44
C VAL A 35 -4.28 -7.76 10.14
N PRO A 36 -3.09 -8.27 10.51
CA PRO A 36 -2.02 -7.45 11.07
C PRO A 36 -1.60 -6.37 10.06
N HIS A 37 -1.77 -5.09 10.41
CA HIS A 37 -1.51 -3.97 9.52
C HIS A 37 -0.31 -3.10 9.97
N GLU A 38 0.02 -3.09 11.25
CA GLU A 38 1.11 -2.30 11.84
C GLU A 38 2.52 -2.68 11.34
N ILE A 39 2.69 -3.81 10.66
CA ILE A 39 3.99 -4.21 10.09
C ILE A 39 4.34 -3.32 8.88
N SER A 40 3.35 -2.93 8.07
CA SER A 40 3.54 -2.16 6.83
C SER A 40 2.86 -0.79 6.82
N CYS A 41 1.95 -0.53 7.75
CA CYS A 41 1.23 0.74 7.89
C CYS A 41 1.31 1.18 9.36
N ASN A 42 2.32 2.01 9.68
CA ASN A 42 2.54 2.52 11.03
C ASN A 42 3.20 3.91 10.99
N PRO A 43 3.19 4.67 12.12
CA PRO A 43 3.75 6.02 12.18
C PRO A 43 5.26 6.12 11.86
N TYR A 44 6.01 5.04 12.05
CA TYR A 44 7.44 5.01 11.71
C TYR A 44 7.65 4.97 10.19
N ILE A 45 6.88 4.15 9.48
CA ILE A 45 6.88 4.08 8.01
C ILE A 45 6.34 5.38 7.42
N ALA A 46 5.22 5.90 7.94
CA ALA A 46 4.64 7.20 7.59
C ALA A 46 5.68 8.33 7.58
N ARG A 47 6.43 8.46 8.69
CA ARG A 47 7.49 9.46 8.84
C ARG A 47 8.60 9.28 7.81
N SER A 48 8.93 8.04 7.47
CA SER A 48 9.95 7.73 6.48
C SER A 48 9.48 8.13 5.07
N TYR A 49 8.23 7.87 4.72
CA TYR A 49 7.63 8.32 3.46
C TYR A 49 7.56 9.84 3.37
N GLY A 50 7.13 10.53 4.44
CA GLY A 50 7.11 11.99 4.47
C GLY A 50 8.49 12.61 4.22
N ARG A 51 9.55 12.02 4.77
CA ARG A 51 10.94 12.44 4.50
C ARG A 51 11.34 12.20 3.05
N LEU A 52 11.00 11.05 2.49
CA LEU A 52 11.31 10.69 1.11
C LEU A 52 10.60 11.63 0.12
N ILE A 53 9.31 11.89 0.33
CA ILE A 53 8.51 12.82 -0.48
C ILE A 53 9.13 14.21 -0.43
N LEU A 54 9.49 14.71 0.76
CA LEU A 54 10.10 16.03 0.90
C LEU A 54 11.48 16.12 0.22
N ALA A 55 12.30 15.08 0.31
CA ALA A 55 13.59 15.02 -0.39
C ALA A 55 13.37 15.06 -1.90
N TYR A 56 12.47 14.24 -2.43
CA TYR A 56 12.13 14.22 -3.85
C TYR A 56 11.63 15.59 -4.35
N LEU A 57 10.77 16.27 -3.59
CA LEU A 57 10.26 17.60 -3.96
C LEU A 57 11.37 18.65 -4.00
N ARG A 58 12.38 18.56 -3.13
CA ARG A 58 13.55 19.47 -3.16
C ARG A 58 14.39 19.25 -4.41
N ASP A 59 14.64 17.99 -4.75
CA ASP A 59 15.39 17.63 -5.96
C ASP A 59 14.64 18.06 -7.22
N TRP A 60 13.31 17.86 -7.24
CA TRP A 60 12.47 18.29 -8.35
C TRP A 60 12.39 19.82 -8.45
N LEU A 61 12.35 20.54 -7.34
CA LEU A 61 12.43 22.00 -7.32
C LEU A 61 13.73 22.50 -7.94
N ALA A 62 14.87 21.89 -7.60
CA ALA A 62 16.15 22.19 -8.22
C ALA A 62 16.18 21.85 -9.73
N ALA A 63 15.36 20.90 -10.19
CA ALA A 63 15.19 20.53 -11.59
C ALA A 63 14.13 21.35 -12.35
N GLY A 64 13.49 22.34 -11.71
CA GLY A 64 12.54 23.25 -12.37
C GLY A 64 11.07 22.90 -12.18
N LEU A 65 10.68 22.35 -11.02
CA LEU A 65 9.27 22.22 -10.63
C LEU A 65 8.52 23.56 -10.77
N ASP A 66 7.35 23.53 -11.42
CA ASP A 66 6.40 24.64 -11.41
C ASP A 66 5.66 24.68 -10.07
N VAL A 67 5.91 25.73 -9.29
CA VAL A 67 5.33 25.90 -7.95
C VAL A 67 3.89 26.42 -7.97
N THR A 68 3.34 26.74 -9.15
CA THR A 68 1.95 27.18 -9.32
C THR A 68 0.99 26.00 -9.47
N GLU A 69 1.51 24.83 -9.83
CA GLU A 69 0.73 23.60 -10.00
C GLU A 69 0.65 22.79 -8.68
N PRO A 70 -0.47 22.11 -8.42
CA PRO A 70 -0.62 21.28 -7.22
C PRO A 70 0.24 20.02 -7.28
N ILE A 71 0.72 19.59 -6.11
CA ILE A 71 1.39 18.31 -5.93
C ILE A 71 0.37 17.27 -5.49
N TYR A 72 0.24 16.17 -6.24
CA TYR A 72 -0.61 15.04 -5.89
C TYR A 72 0.22 13.92 -5.28
N VAL A 73 -0.22 13.42 -4.11
CA VAL A 73 0.33 12.23 -3.47
C VAL A 73 -0.74 11.15 -3.51
N VAL A 74 -0.43 10.01 -4.13
CA VAL A 74 -1.37 8.88 -4.28
C VAL A 74 -0.81 7.68 -3.55
N GLU A 75 -1.57 7.18 -2.57
CA GLU A 75 -1.27 5.94 -1.87
C GLU A 75 -2.14 4.81 -2.43
N LEU A 76 -1.49 3.78 -2.99
CA LEU A 76 -2.18 2.60 -3.51
C LEU A 76 -2.19 1.52 -2.43
N GLY A 77 -3.39 1.03 -2.08
CA GLY A 77 -3.53 -0.03 -1.08
C GLY A 77 -3.26 0.44 0.35
N ALA A 78 -3.77 1.61 0.73
CA ALA A 78 -3.57 2.25 2.04
C ALA A 78 -4.05 1.44 3.27
N GLY A 79 -4.64 0.26 3.08
CA GLY A 79 -5.13 -0.59 4.17
C GLY A 79 -6.12 0.16 5.08
N SER A 80 -5.76 0.33 6.34
CA SER A 80 -6.54 1.10 7.34
C SER A 80 -6.46 2.62 7.17
N GLY A 81 -5.63 3.14 6.27
CA GLY A 81 -5.44 4.58 6.04
C GLY A 81 -4.78 5.30 7.22
N ARG A 82 -3.89 4.60 7.94
CA ARG A 82 -3.20 5.13 9.13
C ARG A 82 -1.75 5.57 8.85
N LEU A 83 -1.38 5.63 7.57
CA LEU A 83 -0.09 6.11 7.11
C LEU A 83 0.00 7.64 7.17
#